data_AF-A0A090X460-F1
#
_entry.id   AF-A0A090X460-F1
#
_cell.length_a   1.000
_cell.length_b   1.000
_cell.length_c   1.000
_cell.angle_alpha   90.00
_cell.angle_beta   90.00
_cell.angle_gamma   90.00
#
_symmetry.space_group_name_H-M   'P 1'
#
loop_
_entity.id
_entity.type
_entity.pdbx_description
1 polymer ?
#
loop_
_entity_poly.entity_id
_entity_poly.type
_entity_poly.pdbx_seq_one_letter_code
_entity_poly.pdbx_strand_id
1 'polypeptide(L)'
;MTTAQRIAIASPAEGLMVFDNDEGSFFYFDGTVWVELEGSVTRDNYKLVKSAADLADELAAGGGTEYLFTTDFMYEINGTITLAAPINLNGAYLVGEDTNEDILVRVGGTIFEGDTGGSIRGLTLVASGPGAAVFNLTGSTGTERFVFRDSVVANSTSVGTISSYGLVFISIVQYVSNAAGITFDDIHQLLLNSEGWASDNTGIYQTFTGDFDIIAKQGGFSKVVGATAAIDITGVSALTSGNISNVNFYGGGNYVNGSSPYTGYDFSNKWDVDSPGIPVETDGVASGNFYFNGTLTTGFSQFISNGTPVEVQGTGGFDAPRLFRFIASEGNNKLTYDGIKPRKISSKCIDVYSCR
;
A
#
# COMPACT_ATOMS: atom_id res chain seq x y z
N MET A 1 26.80 -45.53 17.15
CA MET A 1 27.16 -46.87 16.59
C MET A 1 26.97 -46.82 15.09
N THR A 2 27.55 -47.71 14.28
CA THR A 2 27.35 -47.69 12.81
C THR A 2 25.95 -48.22 12.43
N THR A 3 25.50 -47.98 11.21
CA THR A 3 24.22 -48.51 10.69
C THR A 3 24.16 -50.02 10.80
N ALA A 4 25.25 -50.70 10.45
CA ALA A 4 25.37 -52.15 10.59
C ALA A 4 25.26 -52.61 12.06
N GLN A 5 25.85 -51.86 13.01
CA GLN A 5 25.78 -52.19 14.43
C GLN A 5 24.37 -51.97 15.01
N ARG A 6 23.66 -50.92 14.57
CA ARG A 6 22.26 -50.68 14.96
C ARG A 6 21.34 -51.80 14.47
N ILE A 7 21.43 -52.15 13.19
CA ILE A 7 20.60 -53.22 12.58
C ILE A 7 20.91 -54.59 13.20
N ALA A 8 22.14 -54.81 13.67
CA ALA A 8 22.54 -56.06 14.31
C ALA A 8 22.05 -56.24 15.76
N ILE A 9 21.38 -55.24 16.37
CA ILE A 9 20.79 -55.40 17.70
C ILE A 9 19.65 -56.42 17.60
N ALA A 10 19.84 -57.60 18.21
CA ALA A 10 18.82 -58.64 18.24
C ALA A 10 17.69 -58.27 19.22
N SER A 11 16.44 -58.38 18.78
CA SER A 11 15.24 -58.08 19.58
C SER A 11 15.33 -56.74 20.33
N PRO A 12 15.53 -55.61 19.62
CA PRO A 12 15.58 -54.30 20.26
C PRO A 12 14.24 -54.02 20.96
N ALA A 13 14.31 -53.39 22.14
CA ALA A 13 13.10 -52.98 22.86
C ALA A 13 12.41 -51.84 22.10
N GLU A 14 11.08 -51.85 22.05
CA GLU A 14 10.29 -50.70 21.58
C GLU A 14 10.68 -49.45 22.39
N GLY A 15 11.00 -48.36 21.69
CA GLY A 15 11.51 -47.12 22.27
C GLY A 15 13.02 -47.09 22.55
N LEU A 16 13.78 -48.15 22.22
CA LEU A 16 15.24 -48.10 22.30
C LEU A 16 15.78 -47.00 21.38
N MET A 17 16.47 -46.00 21.94
CA MET A 17 17.11 -44.93 21.19
C MET A 17 18.60 -45.16 21.05
N VAL A 18 19.13 -44.91 19.85
CA VAL A 18 20.57 -44.97 19.54
C VAL A 18 20.96 -43.79 18.65
N PHE A 19 22.22 -43.38 18.72
CA PHE A 19 22.80 -42.45 17.74
C PHE A 19 23.55 -43.26 16.66
N ASP A 20 23.15 -43.10 15.41
CA ASP A 20 23.78 -43.73 14.25
C ASP A 20 24.87 -42.81 13.68
N ASN A 21 26.13 -43.27 13.68
CA ASN A 21 27.27 -42.48 13.25
C ASN A 21 27.43 -42.44 11.73
N ASP A 22 26.85 -43.40 10.99
CA ASP A 22 26.94 -43.40 9.52
C ASP A 22 25.91 -42.43 8.93
N GLU A 23 24.71 -42.35 9.53
CA GLU A 23 23.63 -41.42 9.15
C GLU A 23 23.71 -40.06 9.88
N GLY A 24 24.43 -39.98 11.00
CA GLY A 24 24.59 -38.75 11.78
C GLY A 24 23.34 -38.32 12.55
N SER A 25 22.43 -39.25 12.86
CA SER A 25 21.09 -38.97 13.40
C SER A 25 20.72 -39.91 14.55
N PHE A 26 19.73 -39.51 15.35
CA PHE A 26 19.14 -40.40 16.35
C PHE A 26 18.13 -41.32 15.68
N PHE A 27 18.04 -42.57 16.14
CA PHE A 27 17.02 -43.53 15.72
C PHE A 27 16.34 -44.12 16.94
N TYR A 28 15.06 -44.44 16.83
CA TYR A 28 14.34 -45.24 17.81
C TYR A 28 13.78 -46.50 17.17
N PHE A 29 13.67 -47.60 17.92
CA PHE A 29 12.98 -48.80 17.45
C PHE A 29 11.49 -48.71 17.75
N ASP A 30 10.61 -48.80 16.75
CA ASP A 30 9.16 -48.64 16.91
C ASP A 30 8.43 -49.95 17.29
N GLY A 31 9.19 -51.01 17.55
CA GLY A 31 8.67 -52.37 17.77
C GLY A 31 8.76 -53.27 16.54
N THR A 32 8.98 -52.72 15.35
CA THR A 32 9.09 -53.45 14.08
C THR A 32 10.33 -53.06 13.27
N VAL A 33 10.59 -51.77 13.14
CA VAL A 33 11.70 -51.19 12.38
C VAL A 33 12.41 -50.11 13.19
N TRP A 34 13.62 -49.78 12.76
CA TRP A 34 14.27 -48.58 13.24
C TRP A 34 13.76 -47.37 12.46
N VAL A 35 13.23 -46.39 13.17
CA VAL A 35 12.75 -45.13 12.63
C VAL A 35 13.75 -44.04 12.97
N GLU A 36 14.12 -43.25 11.97
CA GLU A 36 14.95 -42.07 12.18
C GLU A 36 14.16 -41.04 12.99
N LEU A 37 14.79 -40.51 14.02
CA LEU A 37 14.28 -39.38 14.78
C LEU A 37 14.66 -38.13 13.98
N GLU A 38 13.94 -37.92 12.88
CA GLU A 38 14.12 -36.74 12.05
C GLU A 38 13.94 -35.50 12.93
N GLY A 39 14.97 -34.64 12.96
CA GLY A 39 14.75 -33.24 13.32
C GLY A 39 13.67 -32.67 12.41
N SER A 40 12.91 -31.68 12.88
CA SER A 40 11.90 -30.99 12.06
C SER A 40 12.43 -30.78 10.64
N VAL A 41 11.68 -31.21 9.61
CA VAL A 41 12.05 -31.01 8.20
C VAL A 41 12.31 -29.51 8.01
N THR A 42 13.58 -29.13 8.03
CA THR A 42 13.99 -27.75 7.79
C THR A 42 14.11 -27.57 6.30
N ARG A 43 13.56 -26.48 5.78
CA ARG A 43 13.79 -26.12 4.38
C ARG A 43 15.28 -25.83 4.21
N ASP A 44 15.86 -26.23 3.09
CA ASP A 44 17.26 -25.88 2.78
C ASP A 44 17.46 -24.37 2.63
N ASN A 45 16.37 -23.66 2.30
CA ASN A 45 16.35 -22.22 2.12
C ASN A 45 15.77 -21.47 3.34
N TYR A 46 16.20 -21.82 4.55
CA TYR A 46 15.67 -21.26 5.80
C TYR A 46 16.74 -20.93 6.85
N LYS A 47 16.53 -19.83 7.57
CA LYS A 47 17.34 -19.41 8.72
C LYS A 47 16.47 -18.80 9.81
N LEU A 48 16.67 -19.26 11.04
CA LEU A 48 16.08 -18.68 12.25
C LEU A 48 17.03 -17.62 12.81
N VAL A 49 16.52 -16.42 13.07
CA VAL A 49 17.27 -15.24 13.53
C VAL A 49 16.75 -14.85 14.92
N LYS A 50 17.59 -15.05 15.94
CA LYS A 50 17.30 -14.73 17.35
C LYS A 50 18.10 -13.55 17.87
N SER A 51 19.13 -13.14 17.11
CA SER A 51 19.94 -11.98 17.37
C SER A 51 20.58 -11.45 16.09
N ALA A 52 21.09 -10.22 16.11
CA ALA A 52 21.84 -9.67 14.97
C ALA A 52 23.14 -10.44 14.67
N ALA A 53 23.67 -11.19 15.64
CA ALA A 53 24.84 -12.04 15.43
C ALA A 53 24.53 -13.22 14.51
N ASP A 54 23.27 -13.67 14.46
CA ASP A 54 22.85 -14.73 13.53
C ASP A 54 22.89 -14.23 12.08
N LEU A 55 22.98 -12.92 11.84
CA LEU A 55 23.09 -12.31 10.51
C LEU A 55 24.55 -11.97 10.11
N ALA A 56 25.56 -12.56 10.76
CA ALA A 56 26.96 -12.23 10.49
C ALA A 56 27.41 -12.54 9.05
N ASP A 57 26.91 -13.63 8.47
CA ASP A 57 27.24 -14.02 7.10
C ASP A 57 26.62 -13.06 6.08
N GLU A 58 25.37 -12.65 6.30
CA GLU A 58 24.66 -11.64 5.49
C GLU A 58 25.34 -10.27 5.59
N LEU A 59 25.83 -9.92 6.79
CA LEU A 59 26.60 -8.69 6.98
C LEU A 59 27.93 -8.73 6.22
N ALA A 60 28.63 -9.87 6.26
CA ALA A 60 29.87 -10.06 5.51
C ALA A 60 29.62 -10.02 3.99
N ALA A 61 28.51 -10.62 3.52
CA ALA A 61 28.08 -10.59 2.12
C ALA A 61 27.74 -9.15 1.66
N GLY A 62 27.13 -8.35 2.53
CA GLY A 62 26.87 -6.93 2.31
C GLY A 62 28.06 -6.01 2.61
N GLY A 63 29.30 -6.54 2.62
CA GLY A 63 30.52 -5.76 2.76
C GLY A 63 30.73 -5.10 4.12
N GLY A 64 29.99 -5.51 5.15
CA GLY A 64 29.99 -4.92 6.48
C GLY A 64 29.13 -3.67 6.63
N THR A 65 28.38 -3.28 5.59
CA THR A 65 27.56 -2.06 5.58
C THR A 65 26.07 -2.32 5.55
N GLU A 66 25.65 -3.51 5.12
CA GLU A 66 24.26 -3.98 5.08
C GLU A 66 24.20 -5.49 5.33
N TYR A 67 23.03 -5.98 5.77
CA TYR A 67 22.73 -7.41 5.76
C TYR A 67 22.15 -7.75 4.38
N LEU A 68 23.00 -8.29 3.50
CA LEU A 68 22.57 -8.74 2.18
C LEU A 68 21.93 -10.13 2.31
N PHE A 69 20.61 -10.18 2.22
CA PHE A 69 19.90 -11.45 2.31
C PHE A 69 20.07 -12.28 1.04
N THR A 70 19.95 -13.60 1.20
CA THR A 70 20.02 -14.53 0.07
C THR A 70 18.68 -14.55 -0.66
N THR A 71 18.70 -14.38 -1.98
CA THR A 71 17.49 -14.47 -2.81
C THR A 71 16.81 -15.82 -2.65
N ASP A 72 15.46 -15.82 -2.71
CA ASP A 72 14.64 -17.03 -2.54
C ASP A 72 14.86 -17.77 -1.21
N PHE A 73 15.37 -17.08 -0.19
CA PHE A 73 15.64 -17.65 1.13
C PHE A 73 14.68 -17.08 2.17
N MET A 74 14.28 -17.90 3.14
CA MET A 74 13.36 -17.53 4.21
C MET A 74 14.11 -17.26 5.52
N TYR A 75 13.95 -16.06 6.04
CA TYR A 75 14.47 -15.63 7.34
C TYR A 75 13.30 -15.51 8.30
N GLU A 76 13.33 -16.27 9.39
CA GLU A 76 12.36 -16.17 10.48
C GLU A 76 12.96 -15.39 11.63
N ILE A 77 12.31 -14.29 12.00
CA ILE A 77 12.66 -13.53 13.19
C ILE A 77 11.97 -14.17 14.38
N ASN A 78 12.73 -14.42 15.44
CA ASN A 78 12.22 -14.95 16.69
C ASN A 78 12.73 -14.10 17.85
N GLY A 79 11.87 -13.20 18.30
CA GLY A 79 12.17 -12.20 19.33
C GLY A 79 12.57 -10.83 18.77
N THR A 80 13.03 -9.97 19.67
CA THR A 80 13.38 -8.58 19.36
C THR A 80 14.84 -8.45 18.93
N ILE A 81 15.07 -8.10 17.67
CA ILE A 81 16.40 -8.00 17.06
C ILE A 81 16.76 -6.54 16.82
N THR A 82 17.81 -6.06 17.48
CA THR A 82 18.38 -4.74 17.22
C THR A 82 19.44 -4.83 16.13
N LEU A 83 19.17 -4.20 14.99
CA LEU A 83 20.02 -4.21 13.81
C LEU A 83 21.12 -3.13 13.88
N ALA A 84 22.33 -3.47 13.44
CA ALA A 84 23.44 -2.51 13.32
C ALA A 84 23.53 -1.87 11.92
N ALA A 85 23.00 -2.55 10.90
CA ALA A 85 23.05 -2.18 9.49
C ALA A 85 21.64 -2.31 8.86
N PRO A 86 21.35 -1.71 7.69
CA PRO A 86 20.09 -1.96 6.99
C PRO A 86 20.06 -3.39 6.45
N ILE A 87 18.86 -3.90 6.19
CA ILE A 87 18.62 -5.15 5.49
C ILE A 87 18.37 -4.84 4.03
N ASN A 88 19.17 -5.43 3.15
CA ASN A 88 18.87 -5.53 1.72
C ASN A 88 18.14 -6.86 1.50
N LEU A 89 16.84 -6.77 1.23
CA LEU A 89 15.98 -7.94 1.09
C LEU A 89 16.41 -8.85 -0.06
N ASN A 90 16.96 -8.31 -1.15
CA ASN A 90 17.48 -9.10 -2.27
C ASN A 90 16.53 -10.21 -2.79
N GLY A 91 15.21 -9.98 -2.76
CA GLY A 91 14.19 -10.96 -3.15
C GLY A 91 13.92 -12.07 -2.13
N ALA A 92 14.43 -11.95 -0.89
CA ALA A 92 14.19 -12.88 0.20
C ALA A 92 12.80 -12.73 0.83
N TYR A 93 12.47 -13.70 1.68
CA TYR A 93 11.25 -13.75 2.49
C TYR A 93 11.60 -13.57 3.96
N LEU A 94 10.95 -12.64 4.62
CA LEU A 94 11.15 -12.34 6.03
C LEU A 94 9.83 -12.54 6.77
N VAL A 95 9.86 -13.33 7.83
CA VAL A 95 8.66 -13.79 8.53
C VAL A 95 8.83 -13.66 10.04
N GLY A 96 7.75 -13.34 10.73
CA GLY A 96 7.57 -13.59 12.16
C GLY A 96 6.26 -14.33 12.39
N GLU A 97 6.12 -14.92 13.56
CA GLU A 97 4.95 -15.72 13.96
C GLU A 97 4.14 -14.98 15.05
N ASP A 98 4.77 -14.13 15.85
CA ASP A 98 4.11 -13.27 16.84
C ASP A 98 4.59 -11.83 16.73
N THR A 99 3.76 -10.98 16.12
CA THR A 99 4.04 -9.53 15.99
C THR A 99 4.30 -8.81 17.32
N ASN A 100 3.92 -9.37 18.48
CA ASN A 100 4.21 -8.75 19.78
C ASN A 100 5.64 -9.02 20.28
N GLU A 101 6.29 -10.07 19.77
CA GLU A 101 7.61 -10.52 20.23
C GLU A 101 8.66 -10.46 19.11
N ASP A 102 8.26 -10.68 17.86
CA ASP A 102 9.09 -10.69 16.66
C ASP A 102 9.21 -9.27 16.09
N ILE A 103 10.25 -8.58 16.58
CA ILE A 103 10.42 -7.14 16.36
C ILE A 103 11.78 -6.88 15.73
N LEU A 104 11.81 -6.12 14.63
CA LEU A 104 13.04 -5.53 14.13
C LEU A 104 13.16 -4.09 14.58
N VAL A 105 14.26 -3.79 15.25
CA VAL A 105 14.58 -2.46 15.77
C VAL A 105 15.83 -1.95 15.09
N ARG A 106 15.78 -0.72 14.56
CA ARG A 106 17.00 0.02 14.19
C ARG A 106 16.99 1.40 14.82
N VAL A 107 18.11 1.75 15.46
CA VAL A 107 18.32 3.07 16.07
C VAL A 107 19.30 3.85 15.21
N GLY A 108 18.88 5.01 14.70
CA GLY A 108 19.73 5.89 13.90
C GLY A 108 20.05 5.38 12.49
N GLY A 109 19.05 4.92 11.74
CA GLY A 109 19.18 4.50 10.35
C GLY A 109 17.95 3.75 9.83
N THR A 110 18.01 3.25 8.60
CA THR A 110 16.88 2.61 7.91
C THR A 110 16.77 1.09 8.16
N ILE A 111 15.60 0.51 8.46
CA ILE A 111 15.53 -0.96 8.58
C ILE A 111 15.79 -1.64 7.23
N PHE A 112 15.06 -1.26 6.18
CA PHE A 112 15.16 -1.87 4.85
C PHE A 112 15.66 -0.87 3.81
N GLU A 113 16.75 -1.22 3.13
CA GLU A 113 17.35 -0.44 2.05
C GLU A 113 17.78 -1.38 0.93
N GLY A 114 17.44 -1.05 -0.32
CA GLY A 114 17.73 -1.91 -1.46
C GLY A 114 16.79 -1.67 -2.64
N ASP A 115 16.99 -2.43 -3.71
CA ASP A 115 16.40 -2.16 -5.03
C ASP A 115 15.67 -3.34 -5.68
N THR A 116 15.80 -4.55 -5.13
CA THR A 116 15.16 -5.76 -5.68
C THR A 116 13.76 -6.05 -5.11
N GLY A 117 13.48 -5.53 -3.91
CA GLY A 117 12.28 -5.89 -3.13
C GLY A 117 12.40 -7.23 -2.41
N GLY A 118 11.25 -7.85 -2.13
CA GLY A 118 11.13 -9.04 -1.27
C GLY A 118 9.76 -9.11 -0.61
N SER A 119 9.60 -9.99 0.37
CA SER A 119 8.34 -10.17 1.10
C SER A 119 8.56 -10.14 2.60
N ILE A 120 7.77 -9.33 3.32
CA ILE A 120 7.80 -9.23 4.78
C ILE A 120 6.41 -9.54 5.33
N ARG A 121 6.34 -10.42 6.34
CA ARG A 121 5.09 -10.68 7.07
C ARG A 121 5.28 -10.97 8.55
N GLY A 122 4.27 -10.69 9.37
CA GLY A 122 4.22 -11.14 10.76
C GLY A 122 5.19 -10.42 11.70
N LEU A 123 5.62 -9.20 11.37
CA LEU A 123 6.61 -8.48 12.16
C LEU A 123 6.11 -7.15 12.69
N THR A 124 6.69 -6.71 13.82
CA THR A 124 6.69 -5.30 14.21
C THR A 124 8.00 -4.63 13.82
N LEU A 125 7.92 -3.46 13.20
CA LEU A 125 9.07 -2.69 12.71
C LEU A 125 9.17 -1.37 13.47
N VAL A 126 10.36 -1.09 14.03
CA VAL A 126 10.65 0.11 14.83
C VAL A 126 11.95 0.77 14.40
N ALA A 127 11.87 1.88 13.67
CA ALA A 127 13.02 2.68 13.25
C ALA A 127 13.05 4.02 13.98
N SER A 128 13.90 4.16 15.00
CA SER A 128 13.89 5.32 15.89
C SER A 128 15.19 6.12 15.87
N GLY A 129 15.11 7.41 16.19
CA GLY A 129 16.27 8.30 16.26
C GLY A 129 16.51 9.12 14.98
N PRO A 130 17.48 10.04 15.00
CA PRO A 130 17.71 10.98 13.91
C PRO A 130 17.99 10.26 12.58
N GLY A 131 17.26 10.62 11.53
CA GLY A 131 17.42 10.03 10.19
C GLY A 131 16.93 8.58 10.07
N ALA A 132 16.23 8.04 11.06
CA ALA A 132 15.72 6.68 11.00
C ALA A 132 14.42 6.58 10.17
N ALA A 133 14.33 5.52 9.38
CA ALA A 133 13.15 5.20 8.58
C ALA A 133 12.92 3.67 8.56
N VAL A 134 11.70 3.20 8.35
CA VAL A 134 11.48 1.76 8.16
C VAL A 134 11.93 1.34 6.76
N PHE A 135 11.52 2.10 5.74
CA PHE A 135 11.81 1.81 4.33
C PHE A 135 12.60 2.93 3.66
N ASN A 136 13.60 2.54 2.88
CA ASN A 136 14.27 3.36 1.87
C ASN A 136 14.50 2.47 0.65
N LEU A 137 13.42 2.14 -0.07
CA LEU A 137 13.44 1.17 -1.16
C LEU A 137 13.30 1.89 -2.50
N THR A 138 14.14 1.55 -3.48
CA THR A 138 14.11 2.16 -4.82
C THR A 138 14.34 1.10 -5.89
N GLY A 139 13.28 0.70 -6.59
CA GLY A 139 13.34 -0.32 -7.64
C GLY A 139 14.32 0.06 -8.75
N SER A 140 15.18 -0.89 -9.16
CA SER A 140 16.24 -0.59 -10.13
C SER A 140 15.76 -0.51 -11.57
N THR A 141 14.72 -1.27 -11.93
CA THR A 141 14.25 -1.45 -13.32
C THR A 141 12.76 -1.14 -13.53
N GLY A 142 11.99 -0.88 -12.47
CA GLY A 142 10.54 -0.71 -12.56
C GLY A 142 9.79 -2.04 -12.75
N THR A 143 10.44 -3.18 -12.52
CA THR A 143 9.84 -4.52 -12.66
C THR A 143 9.81 -5.31 -11.36
N GLU A 144 10.53 -4.81 -10.35
CA GLU A 144 10.67 -5.42 -9.05
C GLU A 144 9.35 -5.41 -8.28
N ARG A 145 9.25 -6.32 -7.31
CA ARG A 145 8.05 -6.52 -6.52
C ARG A 145 8.37 -6.47 -5.03
N PHE A 146 7.59 -5.70 -4.29
CA PHE A 146 7.66 -5.65 -2.85
C PHE A 146 6.30 -5.98 -2.23
N VAL A 147 6.31 -6.86 -1.23
CA VAL A 147 5.11 -7.28 -0.50
C VAL A 147 5.34 -7.07 1.00
N PHE A 148 4.44 -6.33 1.65
CA PHE A 148 4.48 -6.11 3.10
C PHE A 148 3.12 -6.34 3.70
N ARG A 149 3.00 -7.34 4.58
CA ARG A 149 1.68 -7.73 5.08
C ARG A 149 1.67 -8.18 6.52
N ASP A 150 0.47 -8.24 7.10
CA ASP A 150 0.22 -8.91 8.38
C ASP A 150 1.19 -8.39 9.47
N SER A 151 1.43 -7.08 9.52
CA SER A 151 2.55 -6.47 10.25
C SER A 151 2.18 -5.16 10.93
N VAL A 152 3.04 -4.68 11.81
CA VAL A 152 2.90 -3.40 12.52
C VAL A 152 4.12 -2.52 12.27
N VAL A 153 3.91 -1.24 11.97
CA VAL A 153 4.96 -0.22 11.99
C VAL A 153 4.68 0.71 13.17
N ALA A 154 5.57 0.69 14.16
CA ALA A 154 5.35 1.37 15.42
C ALA A 154 6.52 2.26 15.83
N ASN A 155 6.22 3.35 16.53
CA ASN A 155 7.21 4.20 17.23
C ASN A 155 8.38 4.64 16.32
N SER A 156 8.14 4.77 15.02
CA SER A 156 9.18 5.07 14.05
C SER A 156 9.28 6.57 13.80
N THR A 157 10.50 7.06 13.58
CA THR A 157 10.74 8.45 13.20
C THR A 157 10.16 8.75 11.82
N SER A 158 10.20 7.77 10.92
CA SER A 158 9.51 7.79 9.64
C SER A 158 9.16 6.37 9.21
N VAL A 159 8.00 6.17 8.56
CA VAL A 159 7.74 4.92 7.85
C VAL A 159 8.65 4.83 6.61
N GLY A 160 8.86 5.94 5.91
CA GLY A 160 9.94 6.07 4.91
C GLY A 160 9.46 6.21 3.48
N THR A 161 10.24 5.68 2.53
CA THR A 161 10.00 5.81 1.08
C THR A 161 10.08 4.46 0.37
N ILE A 162 9.20 4.27 -0.61
CA ILE A 162 9.24 3.16 -1.56
C ILE A 162 9.01 3.74 -2.95
N SER A 163 9.94 3.52 -3.87
CA SER A 163 9.93 4.18 -5.18
C SER A 163 10.34 3.29 -6.34
N SER A 164 9.89 3.62 -7.56
CA SER A 164 10.37 2.98 -8.81
C SER A 164 10.11 1.47 -8.93
N TYR A 165 9.11 0.93 -8.21
CA TYR A 165 8.75 -0.49 -8.25
C TYR A 165 7.69 -0.81 -9.31
N GLY A 166 7.76 -2.01 -9.88
CA GLY A 166 6.70 -2.52 -10.76
C GLY A 166 5.42 -2.90 -9.99
N LEU A 167 5.58 -3.50 -8.80
CA LEU A 167 4.47 -3.72 -7.87
C LEU A 167 4.90 -3.44 -6.43
N VAL A 168 4.07 -2.69 -5.71
CA VAL A 168 4.07 -2.65 -4.26
C VAL A 168 2.71 -3.11 -3.76
N PHE A 169 2.69 -4.16 -2.94
CA PHE A 169 1.47 -4.67 -2.32
C PHE A 169 1.59 -4.66 -0.80
N ILE A 170 0.79 -3.80 -0.16
CA ILE A 170 0.70 -3.69 1.29
C ILE A 170 -0.67 -4.18 1.74
N SER A 171 -0.72 -5.13 2.67
CA SER A 171 -1.99 -5.71 3.12
C SER A 171 -2.03 -6.03 4.61
N ILE A 172 -3.07 -5.56 5.33
CA ILE A 172 -3.25 -5.84 6.76
C ILE A 172 -2.04 -5.32 7.56
N VAL A 173 -1.86 -4.01 7.53
CA VAL A 173 -0.77 -3.33 8.24
C VAL A 173 -1.32 -2.25 9.16
N GLN A 174 -0.81 -2.22 10.38
CA GLN A 174 -1.14 -1.19 11.37
C GLN A 174 0.01 -0.20 11.54
N TYR A 175 -0.31 1.08 11.57
CA TYR A 175 0.66 2.16 11.79
C TYR A 175 0.29 2.89 13.08
N VAL A 176 1.21 2.92 14.04
CA VAL A 176 0.97 3.44 15.40
C VAL A 176 2.14 4.30 15.88
N SER A 177 1.86 5.49 16.40
CA SER A 177 2.88 6.35 17.03
C SER A 177 4.08 6.69 16.12
N ASN A 178 3.91 6.77 14.80
CA ASN A 178 4.97 7.17 13.88
C ASN A 178 5.01 8.68 13.68
N ALA A 179 6.21 9.28 13.70
CA ALA A 179 6.37 10.73 13.60
C ALA A 179 6.19 11.26 12.16
N ALA A 180 6.45 10.43 11.15
CA ALA A 180 6.18 10.71 9.75
C ALA A 180 5.70 9.44 9.04
N GLY A 181 4.82 9.61 8.05
CA GLY A 181 4.26 8.50 7.28
C GLY A 181 5.19 7.99 6.18
N ILE A 182 4.56 7.42 5.14
CA ILE A 182 5.23 6.80 3.99
C ILE A 182 5.01 7.62 2.73
N THR A 183 6.03 7.68 1.87
CA THR A 183 5.93 8.21 0.50
C THR A 183 6.07 7.08 -0.51
N PHE A 184 5.14 7.05 -1.45
CA PHE A 184 5.16 6.18 -2.62
C PHE A 184 5.43 7.04 -3.85
N ASP A 185 6.45 6.65 -4.64
CA ASP A 185 6.94 7.46 -5.76
C ASP A 185 7.20 6.61 -7.01
N ASP A 186 6.68 7.00 -8.17
CA ASP A 186 6.92 6.29 -9.44
C ASP A 186 6.67 4.77 -9.37
N ILE A 187 5.50 4.35 -8.87
CA ILE A 187 5.15 2.92 -8.75
C ILE A 187 4.12 2.56 -9.83
N HIS A 188 4.42 1.59 -10.69
CA HIS A 188 3.46 1.16 -11.72
C HIS A 188 2.16 0.66 -11.07
N GLN A 189 2.23 -0.34 -10.20
CA GLN A 189 1.07 -0.88 -9.49
C GLN A 189 1.23 -0.74 -7.98
N LEU A 190 0.45 0.15 -7.36
CA LEU A 190 0.39 0.32 -5.92
C LEU A 190 -0.94 -0.20 -5.38
N LEU A 191 -0.87 -1.31 -4.65
CA LEU A 191 -2.03 -2.00 -4.07
C LEU A 191 -1.95 -1.92 -2.55
N LEU A 192 -2.91 -1.24 -1.93
CA LEU A 192 -2.97 -0.97 -0.50
C LEU A 192 -4.28 -1.54 0.05
N ASN A 193 -4.20 -2.52 0.92
CA ASN A 193 -5.37 -3.25 1.39
C ASN A 193 -5.43 -3.32 2.92
N SER A 194 -6.52 -2.88 3.52
CA SER A 194 -6.79 -3.04 4.96
C SER A 194 -5.68 -2.46 5.85
N GLU A 195 -5.26 -1.24 5.55
CA GLU A 195 -4.31 -0.49 6.37
C GLU A 195 -5.02 0.27 7.49
N GLY A 196 -4.45 0.28 8.69
CA GLY A 196 -4.98 0.99 9.86
C GLY A 196 -4.02 2.05 10.35
N TRP A 197 -4.35 3.33 10.13
CA TRP A 197 -3.59 4.46 10.68
C TRP A 197 -4.24 4.98 11.97
N ALA A 198 -3.57 4.75 13.10
CA ALA A 198 -4.01 5.22 14.41
C ALA A 198 -3.85 6.74 14.58
N SER A 199 -4.55 7.32 15.57
CA SER A 199 -4.57 8.79 15.80
C SER A 199 -3.29 9.39 16.35
N ASP A 200 -2.34 8.57 16.75
CA ASP A 200 -1.08 8.98 17.36
C ASP A 200 0.07 9.08 16.35
N ASN A 201 -0.19 8.82 15.06
CA ASN A 201 0.74 9.15 13.99
C ASN A 201 0.69 10.66 13.68
N THR A 202 1.80 11.24 13.26
CA THR A 202 1.89 12.66 12.89
C THR A 202 2.36 12.85 11.44
N GLY A 203 2.34 14.09 10.95
CA GLY A 203 2.69 14.42 9.56
C GLY A 203 1.60 14.00 8.57
N ILE A 204 1.99 13.59 7.36
CA ILE A 204 1.10 13.01 6.36
C ILE A 204 1.28 11.49 6.42
N TYR A 205 0.19 10.73 6.53
CA TYR A 205 0.28 9.28 6.66
C TYR A 205 0.77 8.63 5.36
N GLN A 206 0.19 9.01 4.22
CA GLN A 206 0.55 8.46 2.91
C GLN A 206 0.66 9.59 1.89
N THR A 207 1.83 9.73 1.27
CA THR A 207 2.10 10.69 0.20
C THR A 207 2.33 9.94 -1.10
N PHE A 208 1.72 10.40 -2.19
CA PHE A 208 1.84 9.81 -3.53
C PHE A 208 2.43 10.85 -4.48
N THR A 209 3.54 10.50 -5.12
CA THR A 209 4.27 11.37 -6.06
C THR A 209 4.67 10.64 -7.33
N GLY A 210 4.81 11.38 -8.42
CA GLY A 210 5.27 10.82 -9.70
C GLY A 210 4.17 10.08 -10.47
N ASP A 211 4.58 9.08 -11.24
CA ASP A 211 3.75 8.38 -12.23
C ASP A 211 3.28 7.01 -11.73
N PHE A 212 1.98 6.72 -11.93
CA PHE A 212 1.37 5.45 -11.55
C PHE A 212 0.47 4.90 -12.68
N ASP A 213 0.49 3.59 -12.90
CA ASP A 213 -0.57 2.95 -13.69
C ASP A 213 -1.82 2.78 -12.81
N ILE A 214 -1.63 2.20 -11.63
CA ILE A 214 -2.71 1.89 -10.70
C ILE A 214 -2.34 2.33 -9.30
N ILE A 215 -3.24 3.09 -8.67
CA ILE A 215 -3.29 3.24 -7.21
C ILE A 215 -4.63 2.65 -6.74
N ALA A 216 -4.60 1.57 -5.98
CA ALA A 216 -5.79 0.96 -5.41
C ALA A 216 -5.66 0.88 -3.89
N LYS A 217 -6.46 1.68 -3.17
CA LYS A 217 -6.57 1.62 -1.71
C LYS A 217 -7.95 1.08 -1.33
N GLN A 218 -7.97 -0.03 -0.61
CA GLN A 218 -9.20 -0.70 -0.21
C GLN A 218 -9.22 -1.05 1.27
N GLY A 219 -10.32 -0.77 1.96
CA GLY A 219 -10.53 -1.24 3.33
C GLY A 219 -9.66 -0.54 4.38
N GLY A 220 -9.84 -0.95 5.64
CA GLY A 220 -9.11 -0.39 6.78
C GLY A 220 -9.63 0.98 7.21
N PHE A 221 -8.76 1.78 7.82
CA PHE A 221 -9.12 3.08 8.38
C PHE A 221 -7.97 4.07 8.45
N SER A 222 -8.31 5.35 8.49
CA SER A 222 -7.39 6.45 8.74
C SER A 222 -8.00 7.41 9.75
N LYS A 223 -7.49 7.35 10.99
CA LYS A 223 -7.93 8.23 12.07
C LYS A 223 -7.02 9.45 12.14
N VAL A 224 -7.47 10.60 11.65
CA VAL A 224 -6.68 11.83 11.62
C VAL A 224 -7.05 12.72 12.81
N VAL A 225 -6.13 12.84 13.76
CA VAL A 225 -6.24 13.77 14.91
C VAL A 225 -4.92 14.50 15.05
N GLY A 226 -4.86 15.77 14.65
CA GLY A 226 -3.64 16.59 14.75
C GLY A 226 -2.53 16.30 13.72
N ALA A 227 -2.66 15.24 12.92
CA ALA A 227 -1.83 15.01 11.74
C ALA A 227 -2.18 15.99 10.59
N THR A 228 -1.25 16.18 9.65
CA THR A 228 -1.39 17.11 8.53
C THR A 228 -2.43 16.65 7.51
N ALA A 229 -2.39 15.37 7.12
CA ALA A 229 -3.37 14.74 6.26
C ALA A 229 -3.30 13.21 6.40
N ALA A 230 -4.36 12.47 6.05
CA ALA A 230 -4.21 11.03 5.84
C ALA A 230 -3.52 10.75 4.50
N ILE A 231 -3.98 11.40 3.44
CA ILE A 231 -3.51 11.17 2.08
C ILE A 231 -3.10 12.49 1.45
N ASP A 232 -1.99 12.50 0.74
CA ASP A 232 -1.58 13.59 -0.14
C ASP A 232 -1.29 13.06 -1.55
N ILE A 233 -2.09 13.50 -2.52
CA ILE A 233 -1.96 13.12 -3.94
C ILE A 233 -1.57 14.32 -4.80
N THR A 234 -1.18 15.45 -4.20
CA THR A 234 -0.88 16.67 -4.94
C THR A 234 0.35 16.54 -5.85
N GLY A 235 1.24 15.59 -5.56
CA GLY A 235 2.44 15.30 -6.34
C GLY A 235 2.27 14.22 -7.42
N VAL A 236 1.07 13.65 -7.62
CA VAL A 236 0.82 12.68 -8.70
C VAL A 236 0.84 13.40 -10.05
N SER A 237 1.82 13.09 -10.90
CA SER A 237 2.00 13.70 -12.23
C SER A 237 1.23 12.96 -13.32
N ALA A 238 1.17 11.63 -13.26
CA ALA A 238 0.38 10.81 -14.17
C ALA A 238 -0.29 9.65 -13.44
N LEU A 239 -1.53 9.35 -13.84
CA LEU A 239 -2.30 8.23 -13.31
C LEU A 239 -3.18 7.62 -14.40
N THR A 240 -3.06 6.30 -14.59
CA THR A 240 -3.99 5.58 -15.49
C THR A 240 -5.32 5.28 -14.79
N SER A 241 -5.30 4.74 -13.56
CA SER A 241 -6.50 4.42 -12.79
C SER A 241 -6.28 4.49 -11.27
N GLY A 242 -7.03 5.35 -10.58
CA GLY A 242 -7.05 5.45 -9.12
C GLY A 242 -8.34 4.91 -8.51
N ASN A 243 -8.26 4.19 -7.39
CA ASN A 243 -9.43 3.81 -6.60
C ASN A 243 -9.15 3.93 -5.09
N ILE A 244 -10.11 4.52 -4.37
CA ILE A 244 -10.16 4.49 -2.90
C ILE A 244 -11.55 4.02 -2.49
N SER A 245 -11.64 2.81 -1.93
CA SER A 245 -12.92 2.21 -1.57
C SER A 245 -12.93 1.61 -0.17
N ASN A 246 -14.05 1.76 0.54
CA ASN A 246 -14.28 1.15 1.86
C ASN A 246 -13.22 1.50 2.93
N VAL A 247 -12.52 2.62 2.79
CA VAL A 247 -11.59 3.13 3.81
C VAL A 247 -12.35 4.06 4.75
N ASN A 248 -12.29 3.84 6.05
CA ASN A 248 -12.95 4.76 7.01
C ASN A 248 -12.02 5.92 7.35
N PHE A 249 -12.32 7.13 6.86
CA PHE A 249 -11.67 8.38 7.27
C PHE A 249 -12.46 9.02 8.42
N TYR A 250 -11.81 9.27 9.55
CA TYR A 250 -12.47 9.84 10.74
C TYR A 250 -11.46 10.54 11.66
N GLY A 251 -11.94 11.21 12.71
CA GLY A 251 -11.10 11.94 13.68
C GLY A 251 -11.16 13.46 13.57
N GLY A 252 -11.79 13.99 12.51
CA GLY A 252 -12.08 15.43 12.35
C GLY A 252 -10.91 16.26 11.83
N GLY A 253 -9.75 15.65 11.57
CA GLY A 253 -8.65 16.29 10.87
C GLY A 253 -8.86 16.40 9.35
N ASN A 254 -7.82 16.87 8.67
CA ASN A 254 -7.78 16.91 7.21
C ASN A 254 -7.52 15.50 6.65
N TYR A 255 -8.35 15.01 5.74
CA TYR A 255 -8.22 13.63 5.24
C TYR A 255 -7.42 13.54 3.95
N VAL A 256 -7.64 14.47 3.02
CA VAL A 256 -7.03 14.42 1.69
C VAL A 256 -6.48 15.80 1.32
N ASN A 257 -5.23 15.84 0.90
CA ASN A 257 -4.69 16.93 0.09
C ASN A 257 -4.84 16.53 -1.37
N GLY A 258 -5.79 17.16 -2.06
CA GLY A 258 -6.13 16.88 -3.45
C GLY A 258 -5.59 17.90 -4.45
N SER A 259 -5.62 17.55 -5.73
CA SER A 259 -5.23 18.39 -6.87
C SER A 259 -6.25 18.30 -8.01
N SER A 260 -7.54 18.32 -7.66
CA SER A 260 -8.62 18.20 -8.65
C SER A 260 -8.68 19.41 -9.61
N PRO A 261 -8.94 19.18 -10.92
CA PRO A 261 -9.34 20.25 -11.82
C PRO A 261 -10.78 20.76 -11.54
N TYR A 262 -11.55 20.04 -10.72
CA TYR A 262 -12.92 20.43 -10.36
C TYR A 262 -12.91 21.18 -9.02
N THR A 263 -13.35 22.44 -9.03
CA THR A 263 -13.33 23.28 -7.82
C THR A 263 -14.15 22.66 -6.68
N GLY A 264 -13.51 22.49 -5.52
CA GLY A 264 -14.14 21.93 -4.32
C GLY A 264 -14.10 20.40 -4.22
N TYR A 265 -13.32 19.76 -5.09
CA TYR A 265 -13.08 18.32 -5.11
C TYR A 265 -11.58 18.05 -4.94
N ASP A 266 -11.24 16.83 -4.53
CA ASP A 266 -9.86 16.44 -4.25
C ASP A 266 -9.23 15.67 -5.41
N PHE A 267 -10.04 14.94 -6.19
CA PHE A 267 -9.54 13.98 -7.18
C PHE A 267 -9.88 14.36 -8.64
N SER A 268 -9.03 13.94 -9.58
CA SER A 268 -9.30 14.04 -11.01
C SER A 268 -10.28 12.96 -11.50
N ASN A 269 -10.71 13.02 -12.76
CA ASN A 269 -11.58 11.99 -13.35
C ASN A 269 -10.94 10.59 -13.44
N LYS A 270 -9.62 10.46 -13.27
CA LYS A 270 -8.88 9.19 -13.21
C LYS A 270 -9.14 8.38 -11.94
N TRP A 271 -9.74 9.01 -10.94
CA TRP A 271 -10.05 8.37 -9.67
C TRP A 271 -11.51 7.91 -9.60
N ASP A 272 -11.76 6.85 -8.84
CA ASP A 272 -13.08 6.40 -8.41
C ASP A 272 -13.05 6.26 -6.88
N VAL A 273 -13.68 7.21 -6.18
CA VAL A 273 -13.60 7.34 -4.71
C VAL A 273 -14.97 7.17 -4.08
N ASP A 274 -15.11 6.16 -3.22
CA ASP A 274 -16.29 5.88 -2.43
C ASP A 274 -15.87 5.34 -1.06
N SER A 275 -15.74 6.24 -0.08
CA SER A 275 -15.21 5.90 1.23
C SER A 275 -15.83 6.78 2.32
N PRO A 276 -16.25 6.20 3.47
CA PRO A 276 -16.77 6.99 4.58
C PRO A 276 -15.80 8.06 5.07
N GLY A 277 -16.32 9.26 5.34
CA GLY A 277 -15.56 10.39 5.87
C GLY A 277 -15.07 11.40 4.84
N ILE A 278 -15.03 11.02 3.56
CA ILE A 278 -14.72 11.91 2.44
C ILE A 278 -15.90 11.92 1.44
N PRO A 279 -16.05 12.98 0.62
CA PRO A 279 -17.07 13.00 -0.42
C PRO A 279 -16.91 11.85 -1.42
N VAL A 280 -18.03 11.35 -1.94
CA VAL A 280 -18.02 10.42 -3.07
C VAL A 280 -17.59 11.20 -4.32
N GLU A 281 -16.53 10.76 -4.97
CA GLU A 281 -16.00 11.36 -6.20
C GLU A 281 -15.90 10.30 -7.28
N THR A 282 -17.02 10.02 -7.93
CA THR A 282 -17.14 9.04 -9.01
C THR A 282 -17.87 9.62 -10.21
N ASP A 283 -17.72 8.96 -11.36
CA ASP A 283 -18.53 9.27 -12.55
C ASP A 283 -20.03 9.15 -12.29
N GLY A 284 -20.48 8.38 -11.29
CA GLY A 284 -21.90 8.22 -10.96
C GLY A 284 -22.54 9.47 -10.36
N VAL A 285 -21.75 10.29 -9.65
CA VAL A 285 -22.22 11.52 -8.98
C VAL A 285 -21.80 12.80 -9.72
N ALA A 286 -21.27 12.68 -10.94
CA ALA A 286 -20.99 13.83 -11.81
C ALA A 286 -22.22 14.75 -11.92
N SER A 287 -21.99 16.05 -11.81
CA SER A 287 -23.03 17.08 -11.84
C SER A 287 -22.52 18.36 -12.47
N GLY A 288 -23.40 19.08 -13.14
CA GLY A 288 -23.06 20.38 -13.73
C GLY A 288 -24.30 21.24 -13.77
N ASN A 289 -24.15 22.51 -13.42
CA ASN A 289 -25.20 23.50 -13.50
C ASN A 289 -24.74 24.60 -14.45
N PHE A 290 -25.68 25.13 -15.22
CA PHE A 290 -25.49 26.40 -15.89
C PHE A 290 -26.83 27.14 -15.94
N TYR A 291 -26.78 28.46 -15.96
CA TYR A 291 -27.97 29.30 -16.07
C TYR A 291 -27.64 30.60 -16.80
N PHE A 292 -28.65 31.16 -17.45
CA PHE A 292 -28.57 32.49 -18.02
C PHE A 292 -28.57 33.52 -16.88
N ASN A 293 -27.55 34.38 -16.84
CA ASN A 293 -27.40 35.42 -15.82
C ASN A 293 -27.73 36.83 -16.33
N GLY A 294 -28.18 36.95 -17.58
CA GLY A 294 -28.58 38.21 -18.17
C GLY A 294 -30.01 38.64 -17.80
N THR A 295 -30.39 39.83 -18.24
CA THR A 295 -31.78 40.32 -18.14
C THR A 295 -32.62 39.70 -19.24
N LEU A 296 -33.70 39.00 -18.89
CA LEU A 296 -34.71 38.54 -19.85
C LEU A 296 -35.73 39.66 -20.14
N THR A 297 -35.73 40.19 -21.36
CA THR A 297 -36.79 41.09 -21.86
C THR A 297 -37.80 40.37 -22.74
N THR A 298 -37.38 39.32 -23.45
CA THR A 298 -38.21 38.40 -24.25
C THR A 298 -37.62 36.99 -24.14
N GLY A 299 -38.47 35.96 -24.15
CA GLY A 299 -38.00 34.56 -24.18
C GLY A 299 -37.27 34.19 -25.48
N PHE A 300 -36.66 33.01 -25.51
CA PHE A 300 -35.94 32.47 -26.67
C PHE A 300 -36.66 31.25 -27.24
N SER A 301 -36.60 31.07 -28.55
CA SER A 301 -37.03 29.85 -29.22
C SER A 301 -35.84 29.29 -29.99
N GLN A 302 -35.49 28.04 -29.72
CA GLN A 302 -34.39 27.36 -30.39
C GLN A 302 -34.89 26.08 -31.03
N PHE A 303 -34.54 25.91 -32.30
CA PHE A 303 -34.79 24.67 -33.01
C PHE A 303 -33.61 23.72 -32.84
N ILE A 304 -33.86 22.54 -32.29
CA ILE A 304 -32.85 21.49 -32.12
C ILE A 304 -33.08 20.44 -33.20
N SER A 305 -32.13 20.27 -34.11
CA SER A 305 -32.14 19.17 -35.08
C SER A 305 -31.45 17.94 -34.49
N ASN A 306 -31.96 16.74 -34.81
CA ASN A 306 -31.39 15.50 -34.31
C ASN A 306 -29.92 15.34 -34.76
N GLY A 307 -29.05 14.91 -33.83
CA GLY A 307 -27.66 14.57 -34.11
C GLY A 307 -26.70 15.75 -34.26
N THR A 308 -27.16 17.00 -34.11
CA THR A 308 -26.28 18.18 -34.11
C THR A 308 -26.31 18.85 -32.73
N PRO A 309 -25.21 18.86 -31.97
CA PRO A 309 -25.13 19.63 -30.73
C PRO A 309 -25.36 21.12 -31.01
N VAL A 310 -26.27 21.74 -30.26
CA VAL A 310 -26.49 23.18 -30.30
C VAL A 310 -26.27 23.75 -28.90
N GLU A 311 -25.58 24.88 -28.80
CA GLU A 311 -25.49 25.65 -27.56
C GLU A 311 -26.88 26.16 -27.16
N VAL A 312 -27.16 26.34 -25.88
CA VAL A 312 -28.40 27.02 -25.47
C VAL A 312 -28.35 28.49 -25.89
N GLN A 313 -29.31 28.91 -26.71
CA GLN A 313 -29.41 30.30 -27.15
C GLN A 313 -29.75 31.24 -26.00
N GLY A 314 -29.03 32.36 -25.92
CA GLY A 314 -29.36 33.50 -25.07
C GLY A 314 -28.64 34.76 -25.53
N THR A 315 -29.31 35.90 -25.45
CA THR A 315 -28.66 37.22 -25.63
C THR A 315 -28.13 37.68 -24.27
N GLY A 316 -26.91 37.29 -23.90
CA GLY A 316 -26.30 37.65 -22.61
C GLY A 316 -25.26 36.64 -22.13
N GLY A 317 -24.78 36.82 -20.90
CA GLY A 317 -23.86 35.89 -20.26
C GLY A 317 -24.57 34.64 -19.72
N PHE A 318 -23.82 33.56 -19.60
CA PHE A 318 -24.19 32.41 -18.80
C PHE A 318 -23.16 32.20 -17.70
N ASP A 319 -23.61 31.65 -16.58
CA ASP A 319 -22.75 31.15 -15.52
C ASP A 319 -22.89 29.64 -15.41
N ALA A 320 -21.78 28.95 -15.18
CA ALA A 320 -21.75 27.50 -15.01
C ALA A 320 -21.03 27.10 -13.71
N PRO A 321 -21.63 27.33 -12.53
CA PRO A 321 -21.01 26.99 -11.26
C PRO A 321 -21.23 25.52 -10.87
N ARG A 322 -20.43 25.06 -9.91
CA ARG A 322 -20.57 23.73 -9.27
C ARG A 322 -20.53 22.60 -10.29
N LEU A 323 -19.46 22.60 -11.09
CA LEU A 323 -19.19 21.56 -12.07
C LEU A 323 -18.32 20.48 -11.43
N PHE A 324 -18.73 19.23 -11.60
CA PHE A 324 -17.97 18.05 -11.20
C PHE A 324 -17.97 17.04 -12.33
N ARG A 325 -16.80 16.80 -12.93
CA ARG A 325 -16.64 16.04 -14.18
C ARG A 325 -17.48 16.61 -15.33
N PHE A 326 -17.63 17.93 -15.33
CA PHE A 326 -18.21 18.70 -16.41
C PHE A 326 -17.32 19.91 -16.68
N ILE A 327 -17.19 20.26 -17.95
CA ILE A 327 -16.51 21.46 -18.40
C ILE A 327 -17.53 22.34 -19.11
N ALA A 328 -17.57 23.62 -18.74
CA ALA A 328 -18.32 24.62 -19.45
C ALA A 328 -17.47 25.20 -20.58
N SER A 329 -18.05 25.35 -21.76
CA SER A 329 -17.39 25.97 -22.92
C SER A 329 -18.31 26.99 -23.60
N GLU A 330 -17.78 27.69 -24.60
CA GLU A 330 -18.55 28.53 -25.53
C GLU A 330 -19.35 29.67 -24.86
N GLY A 331 -18.88 30.19 -23.71
CA GLY A 331 -19.57 31.25 -22.96
C GLY A 331 -20.46 30.75 -21.83
N ASN A 332 -20.24 29.51 -21.38
CA ASN A 332 -20.91 28.82 -20.26
C ASN A 332 -22.35 28.35 -20.53
N ASN A 333 -22.77 28.32 -21.79
CA ASN A 333 -24.07 27.82 -22.23
C ASN A 333 -24.00 26.41 -22.86
N LYS A 334 -22.84 25.76 -22.75
CA LYS A 334 -22.59 24.39 -23.17
C LYS A 334 -21.80 23.66 -22.09
N LEU A 335 -22.37 22.55 -21.62
CA LEU A 335 -21.71 21.64 -20.70
C LEU A 335 -21.28 20.38 -21.45
N THR A 336 -20.01 20.03 -21.30
CA THR A 336 -19.44 18.77 -21.80
C THR A 336 -19.10 17.89 -20.61
N TYR A 337 -19.59 16.65 -20.61
CA TYR A 337 -19.19 15.67 -19.61
C TYR A 337 -17.73 15.25 -19.84
N ASP A 338 -16.96 15.28 -18.77
CA ASP A 338 -15.51 15.05 -18.76
C ASP A 338 -15.15 13.84 -17.87
N GLY A 339 -16.12 12.98 -17.54
CA GLY A 339 -15.84 11.70 -16.89
C GLY A 339 -15.40 10.62 -17.88
N ILE A 340 -14.93 9.49 -17.36
CA ILE A 340 -14.34 8.41 -18.17
C ILE A 340 -15.40 7.40 -18.62
N LYS A 341 -16.26 6.99 -17.70
CA LYS A 341 -17.33 6.01 -17.93
C LYS A 341 -18.48 6.69 -18.68
N PRO A 342 -18.89 6.18 -19.86
CA PRO A 342 -20.03 6.74 -20.59
C PRO A 342 -21.30 6.69 -19.73
N ARG A 343 -22.07 7.79 -19.70
CA ARG A 343 -23.32 7.84 -18.95
C ARG A 343 -24.42 8.61 -19.68
N LYS A 344 -25.66 8.24 -19.37
CA LYS A 344 -26.84 9.06 -19.71
C LYS A 344 -26.91 10.21 -18.71
N ILE A 345 -27.15 11.40 -19.22
CA ILE A 345 -27.28 12.62 -18.42
C ILE A 345 -28.75 13.01 -18.43
N SER A 346 -29.33 13.17 -17.25
CA SER A 346 -30.68 13.73 -17.10
C SER A 346 -30.55 15.22 -16.75
N SER A 347 -31.11 16.07 -17.61
CA SER A 347 -31.23 17.50 -17.30
C SER A 347 -32.51 17.72 -16.49
N LYS A 348 -32.42 18.56 -15.46
CA LYS A 348 -33.58 19.11 -14.76
C LYS A 348 -33.56 20.62 -14.94
N CYS A 349 -34.47 21.13 -15.75
CA CYS A 349 -34.72 22.58 -15.82
C CYS A 349 -35.67 22.96 -14.67
N ILE A 350 -35.30 23.95 -13.88
CA ILE A 350 -36.13 24.48 -12.79
C ILE A 350 -36.52 25.93 -13.14
N ASP A 351 -37.84 26.14 -13.32
CA ASP A 351 -38.62 27.38 -13.47
C ASP A 351 -38.46 28.25 -14.75
N VAL A 352 -39.49 28.81 -15.43
CA VAL A 352 -40.96 28.69 -15.51
C VAL A 352 -41.30 28.94 -17.01
N TYR A 353 -42.28 28.25 -17.58
CA TYR A 353 -42.74 28.23 -18.99
C TYR A 353 -42.17 27.11 -19.87
N SER A 354 -42.83 25.96 -19.78
CA SER A 354 -43.03 24.97 -20.84
C SER A 354 -41.77 24.46 -21.57
N CYS A 355 -41.17 23.38 -21.06
CA CYS A 355 -40.56 22.39 -21.94
C CYS A 355 -41.69 21.64 -22.67
N ARG A 356 -41.85 21.91 -23.97
CA ARG A 356 -42.57 21.03 -24.90
C ARG A 356 -41.64 20.62 -26.02
#